data_AF-A0A4U6VLC5-F1
#
_entry.id   AF-A0A4U6VLC5-F1
#
_cell.length_a   1.000
_cell.length_b   1.000
_cell.length_c   1.000
_cell.angle_alpha   90.00
_cell.angle_beta   90.00
_cell.angle_gamma   90.00
#
_symmetry.space_group_name_H-M   'P 1'
#
loop_
_entity.id
_entity.type
_entity.pdbx_description
1 polymer ?
#
loop_
_entity_poly.entity_id
_entity_poly.type
_entity_poly.pdbx_seq_one_letter_code
_entity_poly.pdbx_strand_id
1 'polypeptide(L)'
;MGSSPAAAAAGPSTALEDLPEDALLCILAFLAPPDAAAAACACRRLASAAFSPALPLALALRLGLPCPLPSPPCPAAARRLLRSLHRLRRLRGLWRRLPSSSTNSHSQPPSLATFEWAAAPRATLAASLLAPSTRGGGVSMSPFVTLSIADSGDTVAAAAAAAGDVPVCVNFVGNNHIVVEAAAAAGEDEEVEMVSGSPPEEMYAHFANRRSPGAGRRRRAKHGRRGAFMEPEHFVRIADAEPTQARPIQGLWKGICEDRTPEFYLVAYDDIGGVTCRRFSDTRGQNSGYSPVFWTAGTTFLEPPFSEQELDNYSNRYHIQGVTSNHACSENRVISRILCINSSHDVVDPHLSTPLDDARSVEGRIWLYEDGTFGFGFIGSNSVIDLRHVSSAGCILDT
;
A
#
# COMPACT_ATOMS: atom_id res chain seq x y z
N MET A 1 -62.98 -1.08 -0.26
CA MET A 1 -62.45 -0.07 -1.21
C MET A 1 -62.23 1.18 -0.38
N GLY A 2 -61.04 1.66 -0.05
CA GLY A 2 -59.67 1.43 -0.50
C GLY A 2 -58.92 2.63 0.08
N SER A 3 -58.51 2.54 1.34
CA SER A 3 -57.83 3.63 2.03
C SER A 3 -56.44 3.80 1.43
N SER A 4 -56.24 4.86 0.66
CA SER A 4 -54.91 5.29 0.21
C SER A 4 -54.02 5.54 1.42
N PRO A 5 -52.77 5.04 1.46
CA PRO A 5 -51.84 5.43 2.48
C PRO A 5 -51.47 6.90 2.25
N ALA A 6 -51.55 7.70 3.31
CA ALA A 6 -51.03 9.05 3.35
C ALA A 6 -49.54 9.01 2.99
N ALA A 7 -49.18 9.68 1.89
CA ALA A 7 -47.80 9.90 1.54
C ALA A 7 -47.11 10.58 2.73
N ALA A 8 -46.14 9.88 3.33
CA ALA A 8 -45.25 10.47 4.30
C ALA A 8 -44.65 11.73 3.67
N ALA A 9 -44.94 12.89 4.24
CA ALA A 9 -44.37 14.14 3.82
C ALA A 9 -42.85 14.02 3.94
N ALA A 10 -42.18 13.88 2.81
CA ALA A 10 -40.74 14.06 2.73
C ALA A 10 -40.46 15.45 3.31
N GLY A 11 -39.59 15.51 4.33
CA GLY A 11 -39.09 16.79 4.84
C GLY A 11 -38.51 17.64 3.69
N PRO A 12 -38.31 18.96 3.89
CA PRO A 12 -37.81 19.83 2.83
C PRO A 12 -36.55 19.21 2.24
N SER A 13 -36.63 18.80 0.97
CA SER A 13 -35.50 18.25 0.23
C SER A 13 -34.49 19.39 0.06
N THR A 14 -33.49 19.46 0.95
CA THR A 14 -32.40 20.42 0.82
C THR A 14 -31.66 20.09 -0.46
N ALA A 15 -31.72 20.97 -1.45
CA ALA A 15 -30.95 20.77 -2.66
C ALA A 15 -29.45 20.93 -2.33
N LEU A 16 -28.59 20.27 -3.09
CA LEU A 16 -27.13 20.46 -2.97
C LEU A 16 -26.74 21.94 -3.15
N GLU A 17 -27.56 22.69 -3.90
CA GLU A 17 -27.44 24.12 -4.14
C GLU A 17 -27.85 25.00 -2.96
N ASP A 18 -28.37 24.44 -1.85
CA ASP A 18 -28.73 25.19 -0.64
C ASP A 18 -27.66 25.06 0.45
N LEU A 19 -26.67 24.18 0.26
CA LEU A 19 -25.62 23.95 1.25
C LEU A 19 -24.67 25.16 1.37
N PRO A 20 -24.11 25.43 2.56
CA PRO A 20 -23.11 26.46 2.74
C PRO A 20 -21.78 26.08 2.04
N GLU A 21 -20.93 27.08 1.77
CA GLU A 21 -19.70 26.90 0.96
C GLU A 21 -18.71 25.91 1.62
N ASP A 22 -18.57 25.96 2.93
CA ASP A 22 -17.76 25.03 3.72
C ASP A 22 -18.20 23.57 3.53
N ALA A 23 -19.50 23.30 3.54
CA ALA A 23 -20.05 21.97 3.27
C ALA A 23 -19.72 21.50 1.84
N LEU A 24 -19.84 22.40 0.85
CA LEU A 24 -19.48 22.09 -0.55
C LEU A 24 -17.97 21.80 -0.69
N LEU A 25 -17.10 22.57 -0.02
CA LEU A 25 -15.66 22.34 0.00
C LEU A 25 -15.32 20.99 0.66
N CYS A 26 -15.98 20.63 1.76
CA CYS A 26 -15.81 19.33 2.42
C CYS A 26 -16.26 18.16 1.54
N ILE A 27 -17.33 18.33 0.75
CA ILE A 27 -17.78 17.34 -0.23
C ILE A 27 -16.75 17.21 -1.36
N LEU A 28 -16.32 18.31 -1.97
CA LEU A 28 -15.32 18.30 -3.03
C LEU A 28 -13.98 17.73 -2.57
N ALA A 29 -13.59 17.94 -1.31
CA ALA A 29 -12.39 17.35 -0.72
C ALA A 29 -12.48 15.82 -0.50
N PHE A 30 -13.66 15.19 -0.66
CA PHE A 30 -13.77 13.72 -0.68
C PHE A 30 -13.48 13.14 -2.06
N LEU A 31 -13.78 13.90 -3.11
CA LEU A 31 -13.76 13.42 -4.48
C LEU A 31 -12.33 13.31 -5.01
N ALA A 32 -12.08 12.31 -5.86
CA ALA A 32 -10.84 12.30 -6.62
C ALA A 32 -10.82 13.52 -7.57
N PRO A 33 -9.64 14.01 -8.00
CA PRO A 33 -9.56 15.14 -8.92
C PRO A 33 -10.45 15.06 -10.18
N PRO A 34 -10.60 13.91 -10.87
CA PRO A 34 -11.51 13.81 -12.01
C PRO A 34 -12.99 13.93 -11.60
N ASP A 35 -13.38 13.35 -10.47
CA ASP A 35 -14.75 13.39 -9.97
C ASP A 35 -15.11 14.80 -9.48
N ALA A 36 -14.17 15.49 -8.85
CA ALA A 36 -14.32 16.89 -8.47
C ALA A 36 -14.49 17.80 -9.70
N ALA A 37 -13.77 17.53 -10.80
CA ALA A 37 -13.95 18.24 -12.06
C ALA A 37 -15.32 17.94 -12.69
N ALA A 38 -15.79 16.69 -12.65
CA ALA A 38 -17.13 16.33 -13.10
C ALA A 38 -18.23 17.01 -12.26
N ALA A 39 -18.05 17.06 -10.93
CA ALA A 39 -18.94 17.77 -10.01
C ALA A 39 -18.98 19.29 -10.28
N ALA A 40 -17.83 19.88 -10.62
CA ALA A 40 -17.74 21.28 -11.03
C ALA A 40 -18.53 21.57 -12.34
N CYS A 41 -18.62 20.60 -13.25
CA CYS A 41 -19.45 20.73 -14.46
C CYS A 41 -20.96 20.61 -14.18
N ALA A 42 -21.36 20.02 -13.05
CA ALA A 42 -22.77 19.73 -12.75
C ALA A 42 -23.55 20.97 -12.26
N CYS A 43 -22.93 21.87 -11.47
CA CYS A 43 -23.60 23.09 -11.04
C CYS A 43 -22.62 24.27 -10.82
N ARG A 44 -23.14 25.49 -10.95
CA ARG A 44 -22.34 26.73 -10.82
C ARG A 44 -21.75 26.92 -9.42
N ARG A 45 -22.46 26.51 -8.36
CA ARG A 45 -21.98 26.60 -6.97
C ARG A 45 -20.80 25.66 -6.72
N LEU A 46 -20.87 24.42 -7.21
CA LEU A 46 -19.76 23.46 -7.16
C LEU A 46 -18.59 23.92 -8.01
N ALA A 47 -18.84 24.51 -9.19
CA ALA A 47 -17.78 25.12 -9.98
C ALA A 47 -17.04 26.20 -9.16
N SER A 48 -17.77 27.13 -8.56
CA SER A 48 -17.19 28.19 -7.72
C SER A 48 -16.37 27.62 -6.56
N ALA A 49 -16.90 26.61 -5.85
CA ALA A 49 -16.20 25.95 -4.76
C ALA A 49 -14.95 25.17 -5.23
N ALA A 50 -14.99 24.54 -6.41
CA ALA A 50 -13.88 23.78 -6.99
C ALA A 50 -12.68 24.67 -7.37
N PHE A 51 -12.92 25.93 -7.72
CA PHE A 51 -11.88 26.92 -8.00
C PHE A 51 -11.48 27.76 -6.78
N SER A 52 -12.11 27.53 -5.63
CA SER A 52 -11.80 28.26 -4.40
C SER A 52 -10.38 27.95 -3.90
N PRO A 53 -9.57 28.97 -3.54
CA PRO A 53 -8.26 28.76 -2.94
C PRO A 53 -8.33 28.10 -1.55
N ALA A 54 -9.53 28.00 -0.95
CA ALA A 54 -9.77 27.33 0.32
C ALA A 54 -9.89 25.80 0.19
N LEU A 55 -10.13 25.26 -1.02
CA LEU A 55 -10.30 23.82 -1.23
C LEU A 55 -9.07 22.97 -0.82
N PRO A 56 -7.82 23.38 -1.13
CA PRO A 56 -6.63 22.68 -0.63
C PRO A 56 -6.53 22.68 0.90
N LEU A 57 -6.93 23.78 1.56
CA LEU A 57 -6.95 23.87 3.02
C LEU A 57 -7.99 22.93 3.62
N ALA A 58 -9.19 22.87 3.04
CA ALA A 58 -10.24 21.93 3.46
C ALA A 58 -9.76 20.47 3.38
N LEU A 59 -9.05 20.11 2.29
CA LEU A 59 -8.43 18.79 2.17
C LEU A 59 -7.31 18.57 3.21
N ALA A 60 -6.47 19.56 3.44
CA ALA A 60 -5.35 19.45 4.38
C ALA A 60 -5.81 19.25 5.82
N LEU A 61 -6.81 20.03 6.27
CA LEU A 61 -7.45 19.86 7.58
C LEU A 61 -7.98 18.44 7.75
N ARG A 62 -8.60 17.90 6.70
CA ARG A 62 -9.14 16.54 6.71
C ARG A 62 -8.06 15.46 6.78
N LEU A 63 -6.89 15.73 6.21
CA LEU A 63 -5.75 14.82 6.25
C LEU A 63 -5.04 14.83 7.61
N GLY A 64 -5.45 15.73 8.53
CA GLY A 64 -4.80 15.93 9.83
C GLY A 64 -3.46 16.65 9.72
N LEU A 65 -3.23 17.38 8.62
CA LEU A 65 -1.96 18.07 8.40
C LEU A 65 -1.82 19.29 9.31
N PRO A 66 -0.68 19.46 10.01
CA PRO A 66 -0.42 20.69 10.75
C PRO A 66 -0.34 21.88 9.78
N CYS A 67 -1.07 22.95 10.10
CA CYS A 67 -1.01 24.23 9.40
C CYS A 67 0.32 24.91 9.80
N PRO A 68 1.20 25.31 8.85
CA PRO A 68 0.84 26.13 7.71
C PRO A 68 1.23 25.48 6.37
N LEU A 69 0.22 25.14 5.56
CA LEU A 69 0.45 24.93 4.14
C LEU A 69 0.89 26.25 3.50
N PRO A 70 1.73 26.22 2.45
CA PRO A 70 2.08 27.44 1.72
C PRO A 70 0.79 28.09 1.19
N SER A 71 0.58 29.37 1.51
CA SER A 71 -0.53 30.13 0.95
C SER A 71 -0.31 30.23 -0.56
N PRO A 72 -1.19 29.65 -1.40
CA PRO A 72 -0.94 29.61 -2.83
C PRO A 72 -0.96 31.03 -3.41
N PRO A 73 0.12 31.51 -4.04
CA PRO A 73 0.21 32.88 -4.56
C PRO A 73 -0.72 33.13 -5.77
N CYS A 74 -1.20 32.07 -6.41
CA CYS A 74 -2.11 32.15 -7.55
C CYS A 74 -3.05 30.93 -7.63
N PRO A 75 -4.18 31.03 -8.36
CA PRO A 75 -5.09 29.89 -8.56
C PRO A 75 -4.41 28.67 -9.21
N ALA A 76 -3.36 28.88 -10.02
CA ALA A 76 -2.57 27.78 -10.57
C ALA A 76 -1.75 27.05 -9.49
N ALA A 77 -1.19 27.78 -8.52
CA ALA A 77 -0.50 27.21 -7.37
C ALA A 77 -1.46 26.44 -6.45
N ALA A 78 -2.67 26.97 -6.22
CA ALA A 78 -3.72 26.27 -5.47
C ALA A 78 -4.09 24.92 -6.12
N ARG A 79 -4.19 24.88 -7.45
CA ARG A 79 -4.44 23.63 -8.21
C ARG A 79 -3.25 22.66 -8.16
N ARG A 80 -2.00 23.15 -8.16
CA ARG A 80 -0.82 22.29 -7.94
C ARG A 80 -0.84 21.70 -6.54
N LEU A 81 -1.05 22.53 -5.53
CA LEU A 81 -1.16 22.13 -4.13
C LEU A 81 -2.25 21.08 -3.93
N LEU A 82 -3.45 21.28 -4.49
CA LEU A 82 -4.55 20.31 -4.41
C LEU A 82 -4.16 18.95 -5.01
N ARG A 83 -3.51 18.94 -6.18
CA ARG A 83 -3.01 17.71 -6.82
C ARG A 83 -1.94 17.03 -5.99
N SER A 84 -1.01 17.80 -5.44
CA SER A 84 0.05 17.32 -4.55
C SER A 84 -0.53 16.68 -3.29
N LEU A 85 -1.52 17.31 -2.64
CA LEU A 85 -2.20 16.75 -1.48
C LEU A 85 -2.96 15.46 -1.80
N HIS A 86 -3.65 15.38 -2.94
CA HIS A 86 -4.28 14.14 -3.38
C HIS A 86 -3.24 13.05 -3.66
N ARG A 87 -2.10 13.41 -4.25
CA ARG A 87 -0.99 12.48 -4.51
C ARG A 87 -0.44 11.92 -3.19
N LEU A 88 -0.17 12.78 -2.21
CA LEU A 88 0.33 12.36 -0.89
C LEU A 88 -0.72 11.55 -0.11
N ARG A 89 -2.00 11.94 -0.17
CA ARG A 89 -3.10 11.15 0.38
C ARG A 89 -3.11 9.72 -0.16
N ARG A 90 -2.88 9.57 -1.47
CA ARG A 90 -2.83 8.24 -2.12
C ARG A 90 -1.62 7.42 -1.73
N LEU A 91 -0.51 8.05 -1.34
CA LEU A 91 0.69 7.36 -0.86
C LEU A 91 0.53 6.82 0.56
N ARG A 92 -0.40 7.32 1.37
CA ARG A 92 -0.55 6.87 2.75
C ARG A 92 -0.84 5.37 2.86
N GLY A 93 -0.22 4.76 3.87
CA GLY A 93 -0.44 3.35 4.23
C GLY A 93 0.77 2.47 3.96
N LEU A 94 0.52 1.17 3.87
CA LEU A 94 1.55 0.14 3.75
C LEU A 94 1.79 -0.27 2.30
N TRP A 95 3.06 -0.40 1.98
CA TRP A 95 3.58 -0.71 0.66
C TRP A 95 4.61 -1.83 0.77
N ARG A 96 4.73 -2.58 -0.32
CA ARG A 96 5.58 -3.75 -0.41
C ARG A 96 6.56 -3.57 -1.53
N ARG A 97 7.86 -3.65 -1.25
CA ARG A 97 8.89 -3.59 -2.28
C ARG A 97 8.88 -4.86 -3.12
N LEU A 98 8.89 -4.70 -4.44
CA LEU A 98 9.10 -5.80 -5.37
C LEU A 98 10.60 -6.04 -5.56
N PRO A 99 11.04 -7.29 -5.71
CA PRO A 99 12.43 -7.58 -6.03
C PRO A 99 12.80 -6.94 -7.39
N SER A 100 13.96 -6.25 -7.43
CA SER A 100 14.46 -5.66 -8.67
C SER A 100 14.86 -6.78 -9.65
N SER A 101 14.39 -6.69 -10.89
CA SER A 101 14.72 -7.64 -11.95
C SER A 101 16.09 -7.37 -12.59
N SER A 102 16.75 -6.25 -12.27
CA SER A 102 18.03 -5.87 -12.85
C SER A 102 19.20 -6.31 -11.97
N THR A 103 19.96 -7.28 -12.49
CA THR A 103 21.33 -7.65 -12.11
C THR A 103 21.54 -8.21 -10.69
N ASN A 104 21.80 -9.52 -10.62
CA ASN A 104 22.70 -10.24 -9.69
C ASN A 104 22.69 -9.91 -8.17
N SER A 105 21.78 -9.10 -7.66
CA SER A 105 21.65 -8.76 -6.24
C SER A 105 20.75 -9.80 -5.57
N HIS A 106 21.31 -10.99 -5.36
CA HIS A 106 20.77 -12.06 -4.51
C HIS A 106 20.66 -11.66 -3.01
N SER A 107 20.51 -10.37 -2.68
CA SER A 107 20.74 -9.86 -1.32
C SER A 107 19.84 -8.71 -0.89
N GLN A 108 18.86 -8.32 -1.69
CA GLN A 108 17.91 -7.29 -1.26
C GLN A 108 16.63 -7.92 -0.72
N PRO A 109 16.42 -7.90 0.61
CA PRO A 109 15.24 -8.50 1.20
C PRO A 109 13.96 -7.85 0.69
N PRO A 110 12.87 -8.62 0.46
CA PRO A 110 11.53 -8.08 0.50
C PRO A 110 11.37 -7.18 1.73
N SER A 111 11.15 -5.90 1.46
CA SER A 111 10.96 -4.90 2.50
C SER A 111 9.54 -4.35 2.43
N LEU A 112 8.96 -4.14 3.61
CA LEU A 112 7.73 -3.38 3.78
C LEU A 112 8.10 -1.92 3.97
N ALA A 113 7.30 -1.02 3.43
CA ALA A 113 7.43 0.41 3.60
C ALA A 113 6.10 0.98 4.11
N THR A 114 6.14 1.86 5.09
CA THR A 114 4.98 2.68 5.47
C THR A 114 5.19 4.10 4.98
N PHE A 115 4.09 4.77 4.61
CA PHE A 115 4.07 6.19 4.32
C PHE A 115 3.08 6.86 5.28
N GLU A 116 3.62 7.67 6.18
CA GLU A 116 2.88 8.35 7.24
C GLU A 116 3.19 9.83 7.29
N TRP A 117 2.29 10.63 7.86
CA TRP A 117 2.57 12.04 8.08
C TRP A 117 3.57 12.18 9.22
N ALA A 118 4.67 12.86 8.96
CA ALA A 118 5.64 13.19 10.00
C ALA A 118 5.04 14.25 10.94
N ALA A 119 5.40 14.19 12.23
CA ALA A 119 5.06 15.22 13.23
C ALA A 119 5.79 16.57 13.01
N ALA A 120 6.31 16.81 11.81
CA ALA A 120 7.10 17.97 11.46
C ALA A 120 6.23 19.23 11.29
N PRO A 121 6.80 20.45 11.43
CA PRO A 121 6.08 21.72 11.30
C PRO A 121 5.56 22.01 9.87
N ARG A 122 5.98 21.22 8.87
CA ARG A 122 5.51 21.29 7.48
C ARG A 122 4.81 19.99 7.10
N ALA A 123 3.90 20.07 6.13
CA ALA A 123 3.20 18.92 5.55
C ALA A 123 4.17 17.97 4.84
N THR A 124 4.85 17.14 5.63
CA THR A 124 5.86 16.18 5.18
C THR A 124 5.34 14.77 5.40
N LEU A 125 5.33 13.98 4.34
CA LEU A 125 5.06 12.56 4.37
C LEU A 125 6.40 11.82 4.48
N ALA A 126 6.61 11.11 5.57
CA ALA A 126 7.79 10.27 5.75
C ALA A 126 7.47 8.84 5.31
N ALA A 127 8.37 8.26 4.53
CA ALA A 127 8.37 6.87 4.17
C ALA A 127 9.48 6.15 4.93
N SER A 128 9.14 5.05 5.58
CA SER A 128 10.07 4.27 6.40
C SER A 128 9.97 2.80 6.05
N LEU A 129 11.12 2.13 5.89
CA LEU A 129 11.18 0.68 5.75
C LEU A 129 10.95 0.02 7.11
N LEU A 130 10.19 -1.07 7.10
CA LEU A 130 9.83 -1.83 8.28
C LEU A 130 10.66 -3.09 8.34
N ALA A 131 11.27 -3.32 9.50
CA ALA A 131 11.92 -4.57 9.84
C ALA A 131 11.38 -5.08 11.18
N PRO A 132 11.22 -6.41 11.34
CA PRO A 132 10.82 -6.96 12.61
C PRO A 132 11.94 -6.76 13.64
N SER A 133 11.64 -6.13 14.78
CA SER A 133 12.64 -5.91 15.83
C SER A 133 12.93 -7.21 16.59
N THR A 134 14.22 -7.43 16.90
CA THR A 134 14.71 -8.57 17.71
C THR A 134 14.80 -8.25 19.21
N ARG A 135 14.74 -6.96 19.60
CA ARG A 135 14.96 -6.51 20.99
C ARG A 135 13.68 -6.27 21.78
N GLY A 136 12.53 -6.41 21.15
CA GLY A 136 11.21 -6.27 21.76
C GLY A 136 10.14 -6.66 20.76
N GLY A 137 8.91 -6.85 21.23
CA GLY A 137 7.77 -7.22 20.39
C GLY A 137 7.47 -6.28 19.22
N GLY A 138 8.13 -5.12 19.11
CA GLY A 138 7.82 -4.08 18.13
C GLY A 138 8.50 -4.12 16.76
N VAL A 139 8.31 -3.04 15.99
CA VAL A 139 8.74 -2.91 14.60
C VAL A 139 9.79 -1.81 14.50
N SER A 140 10.97 -2.14 13.99
CA SER A 140 11.99 -1.12 13.72
C SER A 140 11.70 -0.44 12.40
N MET A 141 11.73 0.90 12.41
CA MET A 141 11.55 1.74 11.24
C MET A 141 12.88 2.39 10.85
N SER A 142 13.26 2.30 9.58
CA SER A 142 14.38 3.06 9.03
C SER A 142 13.89 4.05 7.97
N PRO A 143 14.33 5.32 8.01
CA PRO A 143 13.87 6.31 7.05
C PRO A 143 14.33 5.94 5.64
N PHE A 144 13.44 6.11 4.66
CA PHE A 144 13.70 5.78 3.25
C PHE A 144 13.54 7.00 2.36
N VAL A 145 12.36 7.60 2.35
CA VAL A 145 12.05 8.78 1.51
C VAL A 145 11.23 9.76 2.32
N THR A 146 11.55 11.04 2.21
CA THR A 146 10.70 12.13 2.71
C THR A 146 10.09 12.86 1.53
N LEU A 147 8.79 13.13 1.59
CA LEU A 147 8.08 13.93 0.60
C LEU A 147 7.54 15.18 1.28
N SER A 148 7.82 16.34 0.73
CA SER A 148 7.32 17.63 1.21
C SER A 148 6.67 18.43 0.09
N ILE A 149 5.93 19.47 0.46
CA ILE A 149 5.31 20.39 -0.48
C ILE A 149 6.16 21.67 -0.52
N ALA A 150 6.69 22.00 -1.69
CA ALA A 150 7.40 23.25 -1.92
C ALA A 150 6.44 24.46 -1.96
N ASP A 151 6.98 25.67 -1.81
CA ASP A 151 6.19 26.90 -1.86
C ASP A 151 5.51 27.12 -3.24
N SER A 152 6.01 26.46 -4.31
CA SER A 152 5.38 26.44 -5.63
C SER A 152 4.07 25.64 -5.68
N GLY A 153 3.82 24.81 -4.67
CA GLY A 153 2.75 23.82 -4.59
C GLY A 153 3.12 22.43 -5.13
N ASP A 154 4.36 22.23 -5.58
CA ASP A 154 4.83 20.95 -6.11
C ASP A 154 5.37 20.02 -5.01
N THR A 155 5.29 18.71 -5.25
CA THR A 155 5.89 17.70 -4.35
C THR A 155 7.38 17.56 -4.61
N VAL A 156 8.19 17.74 -3.58
CA VAL A 156 9.63 17.47 -3.59
C VAL A 156 9.86 16.21 -2.75
N ALA A 157 10.62 15.25 -3.28
CA ALA A 157 10.95 14.03 -2.57
C ALA A 157 12.46 13.85 -2.47
N ALA A 158 12.91 13.39 -1.31
CA ALA A 158 14.32 13.15 -1.04
C ALA A 158 14.49 11.81 -0.31
N ALA A 159 15.41 10.97 -0.80
CA ALA A 159 15.76 9.72 -0.16
C ALA A 159 16.80 9.95 0.93
N ALA A 160 16.61 9.31 2.08
CA ALA A 160 17.55 9.34 3.18
C ALA A 160 18.81 8.55 2.80
N ALA A 161 19.95 9.22 2.66
CA ALA A 161 21.24 8.58 2.45
C ALA A 161 22.25 9.03 3.50
N ALA A 162 23.21 8.15 3.82
CA ALA A 162 24.22 8.39 4.85
C ALA A 162 25.09 9.65 4.60
N ALA A 163 25.14 10.13 3.35
CA ALA A 163 25.91 11.30 2.93
C ALA A 163 25.06 12.56 2.68
N GLY A 164 23.77 12.53 3.03
CA GLY A 164 22.81 13.63 2.79
C GLY A 164 21.68 13.23 1.84
N ASP A 165 20.58 13.98 1.91
CA ASP A 165 19.34 13.67 1.18
C ASP A 165 19.53 13.74 -0.34
N VAL A 166 19.15 12.67 -1.05
CA VAL A 166 19.26 12.57 -2.51
C VAL A 166 17.89 12.86 -3.14
N PRO A 167 17.77 13.78 -4.11
CA PRO A 167 16.49 14.06 -4.73
C PRO A 167 15.98 12.84 -5.52
N VAL A 168 14.72 12.45 -5.28
CA VAL A 168 14.07 11.30 -5.90
C VAL A 168 12.71 11.68 -6.49
N CYS A 169 12.22 10.86 -7.40
CA CYS A 169 10.90 10.96 -8.02
C CYS A 169 10.08 9.71 -7.64
N VAL A 170 8.85 9.92 -7.14
CA VAL A 170 7.92 8.84 -6.79
C VAL A 170 6.77 8.79 -7.79
N ASN A 171 6.90 7.96 -8.83
CA ASN A 171 5.95 7.89 -9.94
C ASN A 171 4.89 6.81 -9.71
N PHE A 172 3.62 7.12 -10.03
CA PHE A 172 2.53 6.15 -9.93
C PHE A 172 2.39 5.37 -11.23
N VAL A 173 2.39 4.04 -11.13
CA VAL A 173 2.02 3.10 -12.19
C VAL A 173 0.63 2.58 -11.85
N GLY A 174 -0.41 3.30 -12.30
CA GLY A 174 -1.79 2.99 -11.92
C GLY A 174 -2.12 3.37 -10.48
N ASN A 175 -2.98 2.57 -9.83
CA ASN A 175 -3.54 2.90 -8.52
C ASN A 175 -2.80 2.30 -7.33
N ASN A 176 -2.19 1.13 -7.52
CA ASN A 176 -1.62 0.32 -6.45
C ASN A 176 -0.12 0.07 -6.62
N HIS A 177 0.55 0.72 -7.58
CA HIS A 177 1.97 0.54 -7.84
C HIS A 177 2.66 1.89 -7.96
N ILE A 178 3.79 2.04 -7.29
CA ILE A 178 4.68 3.20 -7.39
C ILE A 178 6.10 2.76 -7.75
N VAL A 179 6.85 3.68 -8.36
CA VAL A 179 8.25 3.51 -8.71
C VAL A 179 9.02 4.69 -8.13
N VAL A 180 10.06 4.40 -7.35
CA VAL A 180 10.98 5.39 -6.78
C VAL A 180 12.27 5.34 -7.57
N GLU A 181 12.62 6.45 -8.22
CA GLU A 181 13.83 6.59 -9.02
C GLU A 181 14.55 7.89 -8.68
N ALA A 182 15.85 7.99 -8.97
CA ALA A 182 16.56 9.24 -8.78
C ALA A 182 15.96 10.35 -9.65
N ALA A 183 15.85 11.56 -9.09
CA ALA A 183 15.42 12.71 -9.85
C ALA A 183 16.48 13.03 -10.92
N ALA A 184 16.06 13.16 -12.17
CA ALA A 184 16.93 13.72 -13.20
C ALA A 184 17.27 15.15 -12.78
N ALA A 185 18.56 15.46 -12.63
CA ALA A 185 19.00 16.83 -12.46
C ALA A 185 18.40 17.65 -13.62
N ALA A 186 17.65 18.70 -13.28
CA ALA A 186 17.16 19.64 -14.28
C ALA A 186 18.39 20.22 -14.99
N GLY A 187 18.60 19.80 -16.23
CA GLY A 187 19.69 20.29 -17.05
C GLY A 187 19.48 21.76 -17.34
N GLU A 188 20.54 22.54 -17.17
CA GLU A 188 20.68 23.90 -17.66
C GLU A 188 20.48 23.88 -19.18
N ASP A 189 19.42 24.52 -19.68
CA ASP A 189 19.21 24.74 -21.11
C ASP A 189 20.22 25.81 -21.59
N GLU A 190 21.38 25.40 -22.11
CA GLU A 190 22.18 26.26 -22.99
C GLU A 190 21.52 26.31 -24.37
N GLU A 191 20.86 27.42 -24.65
CA GLU A 191 20.34 27.76 -25.98
C GLU A 191 21.51 27.92 -26.97
N VAL A 192 21.63 27.01 -27.94
CA VAL A 192 22.51 27.20 -29.10
C VAL A 192 21.65 27.43 -30.35
N GLU A 193 21.61 28.70 -30.75
CA GLU A 193 21.06 29.22 -32.00
C GLU A 193 21.70 28.52 -33.21
N MET A 194 20.91 27.89 -34.09
CA MET A 194 21.39 27.42 -35.40
C MET A 194 20.53 27.94 -36.55
N VAL A 195 21.20 28.73 -37.38
CA VAL A 195 20.74 29.45 -38.57
C VAL A 195 20.34 28.52 -39.72
N SER A 196 19.32 28.98 -40.44
CA SER A 196 18.65 28.42 -41.62
C SER A 196 19.52 28.17 -42.86
N GLY A 197 19.21 27.11 -43.62
CA GLY A 197 19.55 26.91 -45.03
C GLY A 197 19.03 25.58 -45.59
N SER A 198 18.13 25.59 -46.58
CA SER A 198 17.44 24.42 -47.19
C SER A 198 17.87 24.21 -48.68
N PRO A 199 17.44 23.14 -49.42
CA PRO A 199 18.32 22.24 -50.23
C PRO A 199 17.98 22.27 -51.76
N PRO A 200 18.44 21.32 -52.63
CA PRO A 200 17.71 20.04 -52.79
C PRO A 200 18.55 18.83 -53.31
N GLU A 201 18.53 17.70 -52.59
CA GLU A 201 18.97 16.38 -53.11
C GLU A 201 17.90 15.28 -52.87
N GLU A 202 16.64 15.69 -52.75
CA GLU A 202 15.51 14.86 -52.28
C GLU A 202 14.71 14.13 -53.38
N MET A 203 15.20 13.99 -54.61
CA MET A 203 14.44 13.25 -55.65
C MET A 203 14.62 11.73 -55.59
N TYR A 204 15.80 11.21 -55.22
CA TYR A 204 16.06 9.76 -55.27
C TYR A 204 15.56 8.99 -54.03
N ALA A 205 15.35 9.67 -52.89
CA ALA A 205 14.78 9.03 -51.70
C ALA A 205 13.26 8.82 -51.81
N HIS A 206 12.59 9.56 -52.69
CA HIS A 206 11.13 9.66 -52.72
C HIS A 206 10.41 8.50 -53.41
N PHE A 207 11.13 7.64 -54.14
CA PHE A 207 10.55 6.50 -54.85
C PHE A 207 10.84 5.14 -54.18
N ALA A 208 11.78 5.06 -53.23
CA ALA A 208 12.19 3.78 -52.67
C ALA A 208 11.31 3.26 -51.51
N ASN A 209 10.45 4.07 -50.90
CA ASN A 209 9.62 3.63 -49.77
C ASN A 209 8.22 4.26 -49.79
N ARG A 210 7.32 3.70 -50.60
CA ARG A 210 5.86 3.92 -50.49
C ARG A 210 5.12 2.63 -50.19
N ARG A 211 5.15 2.21 -48.92
CA ARG A 211 4.01 1.57 -48.22
C ARG A 211 3.93 2.11 -46.78
N SER A 212 3.13 3.16 -46.65
CA SER A 212 2.40 3.71 -45.49
C SER A 212 3.15 4.31 -44.27
N PRO A 213 2.73 5.51 -43.79
CA PRO A 213 3.44 6.31 -42.78
C PRO A 213 2.75 6.25 -41.41
N GLY A 214 3.48 5.89 -40.35
CA GLY A 214 2.94 5.90 -38.99
C GLY A 214 3.86 5.30 -37.94
N ALA A 215 5.18 5.55 -38.00
CA ALA A 215 6.12 5.07 -37.00
C ALA A 215 7.38 5.96 -36.93
N GLY A 216 7.25 7.13 -36.31
CA GLY A 216 8.40 7.94 -35.90
C GLY A 216 9.08 7.31 -34.68
N ARG A 217 9.90 6.26 -34.88
CA ARG A 217 10.85 5.77 -33.89
C ARG A 217 11.83 6.89 -33.55
N ARG A 218 11.58 7.62 -32.46
CA ARG A 218 12.60 8.43 -31.78
C ARG A 218 13.72 7.49 -31.34
N ARG A 219 14.80 7.41 -32.13
CA ARG A 219 16.06 6.81 -31.70
C ARG A 219 16.54 7.61 -30.48
N ARG A 220 16.36 7.05 -29.28
CA ARG A 220 17.04 7.52 -28.07
C ARG A 220 18.54 7.40 -28.33
N ALA A 221 19.18 8.51 -28.67
CA ALA A 221 20.61 8.61 -28.69
C ALA A 221 21.12 8.27 -27.27
N LYS A 222 21.93 7.22 -27.20
CA LYS A 222 22.56 6.71 -25.99
C LYS A 222 23.72 7.65 -25.62
N HIS A 223 23.41 8.88 -25.22
CA HIS A 223 24.38 9.77 -24.59
C HIS A 223 24.50 9.34 -23.12
N GLY A 224 25.74 9.14 -22.68
CA GLY A 224 26.10 8.56 -21.39
C GLY A 224 25.42 9.28 -20.23
N ARG A 225 24.47 8.59 -19.60
CA ARG A 225 23.81 9.03 -18.37
C ARG A 225 24.79 8.93 -17.20
N ARG A 226 25.50 10.01 -16.90
CA ARG A 226 26.12 10.23 -15.58
C ARG A 226 25.14 11.01 -14.71
N GLY A 227 24.03 10.37 -14.35
CA GLY A 227 23.01 10.94 -13.46
C GLY A 227 22.47 9.84 -12.54
N ALA A 228 22.87 9.92 -11.27
CA ALA A 228 22.45 9.17 -10.09
C ALA A 228 22.38 7.62 -10.19
N PHE A 229 23.21 6.97 -9.37
CA PHE A 229 23.41 5.51 -9.23
C PHE A 229 22.21 4.74 -8.59
N MET A 230 21.00 5.30 -8.55
CA MET A 230 19.86 4.62 -7.92
C MET A 230 19.08 3.81 -8.95
N GLU A 231 19.03 2.49 -8.76
CA GLU A 231 18.11 1.64 -9.53
C GLU A 231 16.65 1.94 -9.15
N PRO A 232 15.72 1.89 -10.12
CA PRO A 232 14.31 2.12 -9.84
C PRO A 232 13.73 1.06 -8.91
N GLU A 233 13.21 1.48 -7.76
CA GLU A 233 12.57 0.58 -6.79
C GLU A 233 11.05 0.58 -6.98
N HIS A 234 10.47 -0.61 -7.13
CA HIS A 234 9.04 -0.78 -7.37
C HIS A 234 8.32 -1.16 -6.07
N PHE A 235 7.20 -0.51 -5.75
CA PHE A 235 6.39 -0.83 -4.57
C PHE A 235 4.91 -1.02 -4.91
N VAL A 236 4.30 -2.06 -4.34
CA VAL A 236 2.87 -2.35 -4.49
C VAL A 236 2.14 -2.10 -3.17
N ARG A 237 1.00 -1.42 -3.24
CA ARG A 237 0.16 -1.10 -2.08
C ARG A 237 -0.45 -2.37 -1.47
N ILE A 238 -0.43 -2.45 -0.15
CA ILE A 238 -1.18 -3.44 0.61
C ILE A 238 -2.53 -2.79 0.97
N ALA A 239 -3.58 -3.12 0.21
CA ALA A 239 -4.91 -2.53 0.41
C ALA A 239 -5.58 -3.03 1.69
N ASP A 240 -5.41 -4.32 1.98
CA ASP A 240 -6.06 -5.07 3.05
C ASP A 240 -5.15 -5.24 4.26
N ALA A 241 -4.60 -4.13 4.78
CA ALA A 241 -3.61 -4.18 5.85
C ALA A 241 -4.21 -4.29 7.27
N GLU A 242 -5.51 -4.08 7.43
CA GLU A 242 -6.21 -4.08 8.72
C GLU A 242 -7.36 -5.09 8.75
N PRO A 243 -7.66 -5.66 9.93
CA PRO A 243 -8.80 -6.55 10.12
C PRO A 243 -10.11 -5.77 10.01
N THR A 244 -11.18 -6.46 9.62
CA THR A 244 -12.54 -5.92 9.65
C THR A 244 -13.48 -6.89 10.35
N GLN A 245 -14.68 -6.43 10.75
CA GLN A 245 -15.65 -7.32 11.40
C GLN A 245 -16.02 -8.54 10.53
N ALA A 246 -16.10 -8.36 9.20
CA ALA A 246 -16.38 -9.45 8.27
C ALA A 246 -15.14 -10.32 7.96
N ARG A 247 -13.94 -9.75 8.11
CA ARG A 247 -12.66 -10.40 7.79
C ARG A 247 -11.68 -10.20 8.96
N PRO A 248 -11.88 -10.93 10.08
CA PRO A 248 -11.20 -10.65 11.35
C PRO A 248 -9.70 -10.96 11.34
N ILE A 249 -9.26 -11.90 10.50
CA ILE A 249 -7.84 -12.27 10.38
C ILE A 249 -7.13 -11.58 9.22
N GLN A 250 -7.84 -10.73 8.45
CA GLN A 250 -7.23 -9.98 7.36
C GLN A 250 -6.22 -8.98 7.92
N GLY A 251 -5.09 -8.81 7.24
CA GLY A 251 -4.15 -7.75 7.60
C GLY A 251 -2.69 -8.12 7.52
N LEU A 252 -1.86 -7.16 7.94
CA LEU A 252 -0.44 -7.35 8.17
C LEU A 252 -0.18 -7.67 9.65
N TRP A 253 0.45 -8.81 9.86
CA TRP A 253 0.68 -9.39 11.17
C TRP A 253 2.16 -9.63 11.41
N LYS A 254 2.56 -9.66 12.68
CA LYS A 254 3.91 -10.04 13.12
C LYS A 254 3.83 -11.29 13.98
N GLY A 255 4.71 -12.25 13.70
CA GLY A 255 4.84 -13.48 14.47
C GLY A 255 6.29 -13.86 14.73
N ILE A 256 6.49 -14.85 15.60
CA ILE A 256 7.81 -15.46 15.84
C ILE A 256 7.76 -16.89 15.31
N CYS A 257 8.62 -17.17 14.34
CA CYS A 257 8.73 -18.47 13.69
C CYS A 257 9.38 -19.51 14.60
N GLU A 258 9.36 -20.78 14.20
CA GLU A 258 9.94 -21.89 14.98
C GLU A 258 11.45 -21.75 15.22
N ASP A 259 12.16 -21.11 14.31
CA ASP A 259 13.57 -20.73 14.44
C ASP A 259 13.81 -19.52 15.37
N ARG A 260 12.74 -19.05 16.03
CA ARG A 260 12.70 -17.89 16.91
C ARG A 260 13.04 -16.57 16.21
N THR A 261 12.91 -16.53 14.89
CA THR A 261 13.05 -15.28 14.14
C THR A 261 11.70 -14.56 14.06
N PRO A 262 11.66 -13.24 14.31
CA PRO A 262 10.45 -12.46 14.13
C PRO A 262 10.25 -12.18 12.63
N GLU A 263 9.05 -12.42 12.12
CA GLU A 263 8.71 -12.26 10.70
C GLU A 263 7.34 -11.61 10.53
N PHE A 264 7.10 -11.06 9.33
CA PHE A 264 5.80 -10.52 8.96
C PHE A 264 4.97 -11.53 8.16
N TYR A 265 3.67 -11.52 8.41
CA TYR A 265 2.68 -12.37 7.78
C TYR A 265 1.59 -11.51 7.17
N LEU A 266 1.25 -11.75 5.90
CA LEU A 266 0.13 -11.11 5.23
C LEU A 266 -0.98 -12.13 5.07
N VAL A 267 -2.14 -11.82 5.65
CA VAL A 267 -3.34 -12.64 5.50
C VAL A 267 -4.34 -11.88 4.66
N ALA A 268 -4.74 -12.50 3.54
CA ALA A 268 -5.69 -11.93 2.59
C ALA A 268 -6.83 -12.91 2.33
N TYR A 269 -8.04 -12.35 2.25
CA TYR A 269 -9.23 -13.06 1.80
C TYR A 269 -9.33 -12.93 0.29
N ASP A 270 -9.60 -14.03 -0.40
CA ASP A 270 -9.86 -14.02 -1.83
C ASP A 270 -11.34 -13.72 -2.14
N ASP A 271 -11.65 -13.49 -3.41
CA ASP A 271 -13.01 -13.20 -3.88
C ASP A 271 -13.93 -14.43 -3.88
N ILE A 272 -13.37 -15.64 -3.68
CA ILE A 272 -14.08 -16.92 -3.69
C ILE A 272 -14.44 -17.35 -2.26
N GLY A 273 -13.99 -16.60 -1.24
CA GLY A 273 -14.30 -16.84 0.16
C GLY A 273 -13.25 -17.66 0.91
N GLY A 274 -12.08 -17.87 0.33
CA GLY A 274 -10.90 -18.47 0.95
C GLY A 274 -10.00 -17.45 1.65
N VAL A 275 -9.06 -17.97 2.42
CA VAL A 275 -7.99 -17.20 3.10
C VAL A 275 -6.65 -17.74 2.70
N THR A 276 -5.70 -16.86 2.43
CA THR A 276 -4.30 -17.21 2.22
C THR A 276 -3.41 -16.41 3.15
N CYS A 277 -2.44 -17.09 3.77
CA CYS A 277 -1.40 -16.46 4.56
C CYS A 277 -0.05 -16.64 3.88
N ARG A 278 0.69 -15.53 3.79
CA ARG A 278 2.01 -15.49 3.16
C ARG A 278 3.01 -14.86 4.10
N ARG A 279 4.21 -15.41 4.10
CA ARG A 279 5.33 -14.92 4.91
C ARG A 279 6.21 -13.96 4.13
N PHE A 280 6.66 -12.91 4.80
CA PHE A 280 7.71 -12.01 4.30
C PHE A 280 9.07 -12.48 4.86
N SER A 281 9.58 -13.59 4.36
CA SER A 281 10.92 -14.06 4.70
C SER A 281 11.92 -13.60 3.64
N ASP A 282 13.10 -13.13 4.07
CA ASP A 282 14.30 -13.18 3.23
C ASP A 282 15.42 -13.91 3.95
N THR A 283 16.18 -14.63 3.13
CA THR A 283 17.55 -15.10 3.25
C THR A 283 17.67 -16.61 3.06
N ARG A 284 18.32 -16.97 1.95
CA ARG A 284 18.75 -18.32 1.52
C ARG A 284 17.83 -19.03 0.52
N GLY A 285 17.99 -18.58 -0.72
CA GLY A 285 18.20 -19.52 -1.83
C GLY A 285 16.95 -20.09 -2.47
N GLN A 286 16.92 -19.94 -3.80
CA GLN A 286 16.04 -20.62 -4.75
C GLN A 286 14.58 -20.16 -4.70
N ASN A 287 14.25 -19.43 -5.76
CA ASN A 287 12.92 -19.17 -6.29
C ASN A 287 12.05 -18.21 -5.46
N SER A 288 11.94 -17.00 -6.02
CA SER A 288 10.76 -16.12 -6.05
C SER A 288 9.91 -16.05 -4.77
N GLY A 289 9.89 -14.87 -4.16
CA GLY A 289 9.17 -14.57 -2.93
C GLY A 289 7.75 -15.14 -2.82
N TYR A 290 7.29 -15.21 -1.57
CA TYR A 290 5.97 -15.67 -1.13
C TYR A 290 5.81 -17.19 -1.07
N SER A 291 6.46 -17.83 -0.10
CA SER A 291 6.04 -19.17 0.33
C SER A 291 4.69 -19.05 1.06
N PRO A 292 3.61 -19.70 0.58
CA PRO A 292 2.36 -19.78 1.31
C PRO A 292 2.60 -20.53 2.62
N VAL A 293 2.08 -19.99 3.73
CA VAL A 293 2.18 -20.61 5.06
C VAL A 293 0.99 -21.54 5.27
N PHE A 294 -0.20 -21.02 4.99
CA PHE A 294 -1.44 -21.78 5.01
C PHE A 294 -2.44 -21.17 4.05
N TRP A 295 -3.43 -21.96 3.68
CA TRP A 295 -4.61 -21.53 2.97
C TRP A 295 -5.84 -22.28 3.45
N THR A 296 -7.02 -21.73 3.21
CA THR A 296 -8.28 -22.43 3.37
C THR A 296 -9.27 -21.94 2.32
N ALA A 297 -10.07 -22.86 1.76
CA ALA A 297 -11.15 -22.50 0.85
C ALA A 297 -12.41 -22.04 1.61
N GLY A 298 -12.51 -22.32 2.90
CA GLY A 298 -13.66 -22.00 3.74
C GLY A 298 -13.29 -21.02 4.84
N THR A 299 -14.09 -19.96 4.97
CA THR A 299 -13.96 -18.93 6.03
C THR A 299 -14.93 -19.13 7.18
N THR A 300 -15.59 -20.29 7.24
CA THR A 300 -16.55 -20.64 8.30
C THR A 300 -15.81 -20.93 9.59
N PHE A 301 -15.92 -20.00 10.54
CA PHE A 301 -15.40 -20.18 11.88
C PHE A 301 -16.30 -21.13 12.69
N LEU A 302 -15.68 -22.02 13.45
CA LEU A 302 -16.31 -22.74 14.54
C LEU A 302 -16.55 -21.76 15.68
N GLU A 303 -17.78 -21.73 16.18
CA GLU A 303 -18.19 -20.93 17.34
C GLU A 303 -18.32 -21.82 18.59
N PRO A 304 -18.15 -21.26 19.79
CA PRO A 304 -18.34 -22.00 21.03
C PRO A 304 -19.81 -22.47 21.17
N PRO A 305 -20.07 -23.60 21.87
CA PRO A 305 -19.10 -24.44 22.57
C PRO A 305 -18.28 -25.33 21.62
N PHE A 306 -16.97 -25.37 21.83
CA PHE A 306 -16.06 -26.22 21.06
C PHE A 306 -16.07 -27.67 21.56
N SER A 307 -15.69 -28.62 20.71
CA SER A 307 -15.54 -30.02 21.10
C SER A 307 -14.32 -30.21 22.02
N GLU A 308 -14.34 -31.26 22.85
CA GLU A 308 -13.20 -31.62 23.71
C GLU A 308 -11.92 -31.82 22.89
N GLN A 309 -12.03 -32.42 21.71
CA GLN A 309 -10.89 -32.61 20.80
C GLN A 309 -10.24 -31.28 20.38
N GLU A 310 -11.03 -30.25 20.07
CA GLU A 310 -10.48 -28.94 19.65
C GLU A 310 -9.89 -28.17 20.84
N LEU A 311 -10.44 -28.34 22.05
CA LEU A 311 -9.84 -27.81 23.27
C LEU A 311 -8.51 -28.49 23.58
N ASP A 312 -8.47 -29.82 23.57
CA ASP A 312 -7.26 -30.60 23.83
C ASP A 312 -6.17 -30.30 22.79
N ASN A 313 -6.57 -30.11 21.53
CA ASN A 313 -5.66 -29.70 20.46
C ASN A 313 -4.98 -28.36 20.74
N TYR A 314 -5.65 -27.43 21.42
CA TYR A 314 -5.07 -26.14 21.79
C TYR A 314 -4.30 -26.23 23.12
N SER A 315 -4.92 -26.77 24.16
CA SER A 315 -4.37 -26.82 25.52
C SER A 315 -3.06 -27.59 25.63
N ASN A 316 -2.81 -28.56 24.75
CA ASN A 316 -1.57 -29.35 24.75
C ASN A 316 -0.42 -28.68 23.96
N ARG A 317 -0.64 -27.53 23.33
CA ARG A 317 0.39 -26.86 22.52
C ARG A 317 1.14 -25.80 23.31
N TYR A 318 2.41 -25.61 22.95
CA TYR A 318 3.20 -24.51 23.46
C TYR A 318 3.21 -23.33 22.48
N HIS A 319 3.08 -22.13 23.00
CA HIS A 319 3.17 -20.91 22.22
C HIS A 319 4.63 -20.51 21.98
N ILE A 320 5.00 -20.24 20.74
CA ILE A 320 6.37 -19.83 20.40
C ILE A 320 6.60 -18.40 20.87
N GLN A 321 7.55 -18.24 21.78
CA GLN A 321 7.89 -16.95 22.40
C GLN A 321 9.28 -16.47 22.01
N GLY A 322 9.45 -15.15 22.00
CA GLY A 322 10.74 -14.51 21.78
C GLY A 322 11.63 -14.61 23.01
N VAL A 323 12.94 -14.58 22.80
CA VAL A 323 13.96 -14.71 23.87
C VAL A 323 13.83 -13.61 24.95
N THR A 324 13.16 -12.50 24.65
CA THR A 324 13.00 -11.33 25.53
C THR A 324 11.57 -11.05 25.98
N SER A 325 10.58 -11.89 25.64
CA SER A 325 9.22 -11.67 26.13
C SER A 325 9.15 -12.00 27.61
N ASN A 326 9.10 -10.97 28.46
CA ASN A 326 8.84 -11.10 29.89
C ASN A 326 7.66 -12.06 30.11
N HIS A 327 7.83 -12.97 31.05
CA HIS A 327 6.98 -14.11 31.45
C HIS A 327 5.51 -13.79 31.82
N ALA A 328 4.97 -12.63 31.45
CA ALA A 328 3.63 -12.15 31.82
C ALA A 328 2.53 -12.47 30.79
N CYS A 329 2.84 -12.98 29.60
CA CYS A 329 1.84 -13.29 28.56
C CYS A 329 1.53 -14.79 28.47
N SER A 330 1.69 -15.49 29.58
CA SER A 330 1.62 -16.95 29.70
C SER A 330 0.22 -17.48 30.03
N GLU A 331 -0.78 -16.62 30.09
CA GLU A 331 -2.14 -17.03 30.36
C GLU A 331 -2.74 -17.59 29.06
N ASN A 332 -3.26 -18.81 29.13
CA ASN A 332 -4.01 -19.45 28.05
C ASN A 332 -4.99 -18.44 27.46
N ARG A 333 -4.69 -17.96 26.25
CA ARG A 333 -5.52 -16.96 25.59
C ARG A 333 -6.90 -17.55 25.37
N VAL A 334 -7.93 -16.81 25.72
CA VAL A 334 -9.32 -17.25 25.58
C VAL A 334 -9.64 -17.30 24.09
N ILE A 335 -9.98 -18.49 23.61
CA ILE A 335 -10.35 -18.73 22.21
C ILE A 335 -11.78 -18.25 22.00
N SER A 336 -11.95 -17.30 21.09
CA SER A 336 -13.27 -16.82 20.66
C SER A 336 -13.83 -17.68 19.52
N ARG A 337 -12.99 -18.02 18.54
CA ARG A 337 -13.39 -18.78 17.34
C ARG A 337 -12.23 -19.63 16.81
N ILE A 338 -12.54 -20.72 16.13
CA ILE A 338 -11.54 -21.62 15.52
C ILE A 338 -11.79 -21.71 14.01
N LEU A 339 -10.74 -21.68 13.20
CA LEU A 339 -10.82 -21.87 11.75
C LEU A 339 -9.90 -23.00 11.31
N CYS A 340 -10.44 -23.95 10.56
CA CYS A 340 -9.65 -25.03 9.96
C CYS A 340 -8.89 -24.53 8.74
N ILE A 341 -7.62 -24.89 8.66
CA ILE A 341 -6.72 -24.48 7.57
C ILE A 341 -5.92 -25.67 7.06
N ASN A 342 -5.38 -25.53 5.85
CA ASN A 342 -4.45 -26.48 5.26
C ASN A 342 -3.10 -25.79 5.04
N SER A 343 -2.02 -26.50 5.34
CA SER A 343 -0.68 -26.13 4.88
C SER A 343 -0.54 -26.46 3.41
N SER A 344 0.19 -25.63 2.66
CA SER A 344 0.71 -26.02 1.35
C SER A 344 2.22 -25.78 1.32
N HIS A 345 2.99 -26.84 1.15
CA HIS A 345 4.39 -26.70 0.78
C HIS A 345 4.62 -26.46 -0.73
N ASP A 346 3.58 -26.57 -1.59
CA ASP A 346 3.69 -26.28 -3.03
C ASP A 346 2.35 -25.77 -3.59
N VAL A 347 2.22 -24.47 -3.82
CA VAL A 347 1.27 -23.92 -4.80
C VAL A 347 1.96 -22.80 -5.58
N VAL A 348 2.98 -23.18 -6.35
CA VAL A 348 3.54 -22.33 -7.42
C VAL A 348 3.94 -23.20 -8.61
N ASP A 349 2.98 -23.90 -9.25
CA ASP A 349 3.14 -24.21 -10.68
C ASP A 349 1.78 -24.42 -11.39
N PRO A 350 1.31 -23.46 -12.21
CA PRO A 350 0.04 -23.59 -12.95
C PRO A 350 0.10 -24.59 -14.12
N HIS A 351 1.26 -25.17 -14.42
CA HIS A 351 1.45 -26.06 -15.57
C HIS A 351 1.46 -27.57 -15.24
N LEU A 352 1.31 -27.93 -13.96
CA LEU A 352 1.20 -29.33 -13.53
C LEU A 352 -0.26 -29.69 -13.22
N SER A 353 -1.10 -29.70 -14.25
CA SER A 353 -2.41 -30.34 -14.21
C SER A 353 -2.26 -31.87 -14.20
N THR A 354 -1.95 -32.41 -13.04
CA THR A 354 -2.22 -33.80 -12.67
C THR A 354 -2.90 -33.81 -11.32
N PRO A 355 -3.92 -34.66 -11.09
CA PRO A 355 -4.56 -34.78 -9.79
C PRO A 355 -3.55 -35.42 -8.85
N LEU A 356 -2.79 -34.62 -8.12
CA LEU A 356 -1.84 -35.10 -7.12
C LEU A 356 -2.60 -35.41 -5.84
N ASP A 357 -2.46 -36.66 -5.39
CA ASP A 357 -2.99 -37.25 -4.18
C ASP A 357 -3.04 -36.30 -2.96
N ASP A 358 -4.12 -36.39 -2.20
CA ASP A 358 -4.44 -35.75 -0.90
C ASP A 358 -3.38 -35.94 0.22
N ALA A 359 -2.22 -36.55 -0.06
CA ALA A 359 -1.26 -37.00 0.94
C ALA A 359 -0.22 -35.95 1.39
N ARG A 360 -0.34 -34.67 0.98
CA ARG A 360 0.65 -33.61 1.30
C ARG A 360 0.09 -32.35 1.97
N SER A 361 -1.22 -32.20 2.12
CA SER A 361 -1.80 -31.11 2.89
C SER A 361 -1.77 -31.44 4.39
N VAL A 362 -0.98 -30.71 5.17
CA VAL A 362 -1.02 -30.83 6.63
C VAL A 362 -2.16 -29.98 7.15
N GLU A 363 -3.18 -30.61 7.72
CA GLU A 363 -4.29 -29.92 8.37
C GLU A 363 -3.79 -29.11 9.58
N GLY A 364 -4.39 -27.94 9.80
CA GLY A 364 -4.10 -27.05 10.91
C GLY A 364 -5.30 -26.29 11.41
N ARG A 365 -5.06 -25.43 12.41
CA ARG A 365 -6.04 -24.60 13.07
C ARG A 365 -5.52 -23.17 13.19
N ILE A 366 -6.43 -22.23 13.06
CA ILE A 366 -6.28 -20.85 13.52
C ILE A 366 -7.17 -20.69 14.74
N TRP A 367 -6.61 -20.19 15.83
CA TRP A 367 -7.33 -19.82 17.04
C TRP A 367 -7.42 -18.30 17.10
N LEU A 368 -8.61 -17.76 16.89
CA LEU A 368 -8.89 -16.34 17.07
C LEU A 368 -9.16 -16.08 18.55
N TYR A 369 -8.41 -15.16 19.13
CA TYR A 369 -8.51 -14.80 20.54
C TYR A 369 -9.50 -13.65 20.76
N GLU A 370 -10.01 -13.51 21.99
CA GLU A 370 -10.93 -12.42 22.35
C GLU A 370 -10.33 -11.01 22.18
N ASP A 371 -9.01 -10.88 22.26
CA ASP A 371 -8.30 -9.61 22.06
C ASP A 371 -8.20 -9.18 20.58
N GLY A 372 -8.75 -9.98 19.65
CA GLY A 372 -8.71 -9.73 18.22
C GLY A 372 -7.38 -10.09 17.55
N THR A 373 -6.45 -10.71 18.28
CA THR A 373 -5.27 -11.37 17.71
C THR A 373 -5.55 -12.85 17.45
N PHE A 374 -4.65 -13.55 16.75
CA PHE A 374 -4.84 -14.98 16.53
C PHE A 374 -3.52 -15.73 16.52
N GLY A 375 -3.59 -17.03 16.81
CA GLY A 375 -2.50 -17.96 16.63
C GLY A 375 -2.84 -18.99 15.57
N PHE A 376 -1.83 -19.59 14.96
CA PHE A 376 -2.03 -20.74 14.08
C PHE A 376 -1.04 -21.86 14.38
N GLY A 377 -1.44 -23.09 14.06
CA GLY A 377 -0.63 -24.29 14.27
C GLY A 377 -1.15 -25.46 13.45
N PHE A 378 -0.26 -26.38 13.11
CA PHE A 378 -0.59 -27.57 12.31
C PHE A 378 -0.73 -28.78 13.21
N ILE A 379 -1.57 -29.76 12.85
CA ILE A 379 -1.81 -30.96 13.67
C ILE A 379 -0.50 -31.74 13.90
N GLY A 380 0.44 -31.70 12.96
CA GLY A 380 1.76 -32.31 13.09
C GLY A 380 2.77 -31.54 13.97
N SER A 381 2.47 -30.30 14.37
CA SER A 381 3.34 -29.49 15.23
C SER A 381 2.71 -29.30 16.62
N ASN A 382 3.51 -29.39 17.68
CA ASN A 382 3.05 -29.09 19.05
C ASN A 382 3.18 -27.59 19.40
N SER A 383 3.43 -26.76 18.39
CA SER A 383 3.66 -25.33 18.50
C SER A 383 2.44 -24.51 18.03
N VAL A 384 2.28 -23.32 18.60
CA VAL A 384 1.40 -22.25 18.11
C VAL A 384 2.25 -21.02 17.83
N ILE A 385 2.12 -20.46 16.62
CA ILE A 385 2.69 -19.16 16.27
C ILE A 385 1.61 -18.11 16.51
N ASP A 386 1.80 -17.29 17.54
CA ASP A 386 0.92 -16.16 17.82
C ASP A 386 1.27 -14.97 16.93
N LEU A 387 0.25 -14.39 16.33
CA LEU A 387 0.34 -13.24 15.46
C LEU A 387 -0.28 -12.01 16.10
N ARG A 388 0.42 -10.89 16.04
CA ARG A 388 -0.03 -9.57 16.55
C ARG A 388 -0.16 -8.56 15.43
N HIS A 389 -1.05 -7.59 15.60
CA HIS A 389 -1.26 -6.50 14.65
C HIS A 389 -0.01 -5.65 14.51
N VAL A 390 0.37 -5.36 13.26
CA VAL A 390 1.47 -4.43 12.97
C VAL A 390 0.97 -2.99 12.89
N SER A 391 -0.27 -2.79 12.42
CA SER A 391 -0.84 -1.46 12.22
C SER A 391 -2.30 -1.39 12.64
N SER A 392 -2.74 -0.21 13.08
CA SER A 392 -4.14 0.14 13.31
C SER A 392 -4.38 1.60 12.91
N ALA A 393 -5.49 1.85 12.22
CA ALA A 393 -5.88 3.16 11.70
C ALA A 393 -4.78 3.85 10.83
N GLY A 394 -3.97 3.05 10.13
CA GLY A 394 -2.88 3.51 9.28
C GLY A 394 -1.61 3.93 10.03
N CYS A 395 -1.52 3.65 11.33
CA CYS A 395 -0.34 3.86 12.17
C CYS A 395 0.24 2.52 12.63
N ILE A 396 1.56 2.44 12.81
CA ILE A 396 2.24 1.23 13.30
C ILE A 396 2.11 1.16 14.82
N LEU A 397 1.72 -0.01 15.35
CA LEU A 397 1.29 -0.17 16.74
C LEU A 397 2.43 -0.35 17.76
N ASP A 398 3.68 -0.56 17.32
CA ASP A 398 4.81 -0.83 18.21
C ASP A 398 6.10 -0.14 17.74
N THR A 399 6.10 1.20 17.69
CA THR A 399 7.29 2.02 17.38
C THR A 399 8.17 2.32 18.59
#